data_AF-A0A5N6RMN3-F1
#
_entry.id   AF-A0A5N6RMN3-F1
#
_cell.length_a   1.000
_cell.length_b   1.000
_cell.length_c   1.000
_cell.angle_alpha   90.00
_cell.angle_beta   90.00
_cell.angle_gamma   90.00
#
_symmetry.space_group_name_H-M   'P 1'
#
loop_
_entity.id
_entity.type
_entity.pdbx_description
1 polymer ?
#
loop_
_entity_poly.entity_id
_entity_poly.type
_entity_poly.pdbx_seq_one_letter_code
_entity_poly.pdbx_strand_id
1 'polypeptide(L)'
;MADEEIEPFCKWRRGLTHDILEVDLHGFGEDQLKMKPNDRGMYTIRGRRPLDGTFKRWKTLNKEIEIPRGIMEEDIKTNFDGGILRVTIPKKNPLDAAFFNLGLRATAGVLTAVAFGMVLGAVVIYWKCT
;
A
#
# COMPACT_ATOMS: atom_id res chain seq x y z
N MET A 1 13.28 6.81 34.09
CA MET A 1 12.77 5.67 33.28
C MET A 1 13.71 5.56 32.11
N ALA A 2 14.25 4.37 31.83
CA ALA A 2 15.15 4.18 30.70
C ALA A 2 14.33 3.64 29.52
N ASP A 3 14.28 4.42 28.45
CA ASP A 3 13.71 4.03 27.16
C ASP A 3 14.84 3.69 26.20
N GLU A 4 14.75 2.51 25.61
CA GLU A 4 15.67 2.05 24.57
C GLU A 4 14.97 2.22 23.22
N GLU A 5 15.49 3.11 22.39
CA GLU A 5 15.05 3.26 21.00
C GLU A 5 15.79 2.25 20.13
N ILE A 6 15.05 1.40 19.42
CA ILE A 6 15.61 0.42 18.49
C ILE A 6 15.26 0.80 17.07
N GLU A 7 16.28 0.82 16.23
CA GLU A 7 16.11 0.86 14.78
C GLU A 7 15.95 -0.57 14.22
N PRO A 8 14.79 -0.91 13.62
CA PRO A 8 14.59 -2.23 13.03
C PRO A 8 15.40 -2.41 11.75
N PHE A 9 15.82 -3.65 11.50
CA PHE A 9 16.49 -4.00 10.26
C PHE A 9 15.50 -3.89 9.10
N CYS A 10 15.92 -3.20 8.03
CA CYS A 10 15.08 -2.93 6.87
C CYS A 10 15.76 -3.46 5.60
N LYS A 11 15.02 -4.24 4.83
CA LYS A 11 15.51 -4.84 3.59
C LYS A 11 14.57 -4.53 2.43
N TRP A 12 15.09 -3.79 1.47
CA TRP A 12 14.39 -3.53 0.22
C TRP A 12 14.67 -4.62 -0.81
N ARG A 13 13.62 -5.11 -1.44
CA ARG A 13 13.64 -5.97 -2.61
C ARG A 13 12.99 -5.21 -3.75
N ARG A 14 13.80 -4.77 -4.70
CA ARG A 14 13.28 -4.05 -5.86
C ARG A 14 12.86 -5.05 -6.94
N GLY A 15 11.57 -5.06 -7.29
CA GLY A 15 11.03 -5.90 -8.36
C GLY A 15 10.65 -5.08 -9.59
N LEU A 16 10.26 -5.72 -10.68
CA LEU A 16 9.84 -5.03 -11.90
C LEU A 16 8.48 -4.34 -11.74
N THR A 17 7.52 -5.05 -11.14
CA THR A 17 6.13 -4.59 -10.95
C THR A 17 5.85 -4.08 -9.55
N HIS A 18 6.57 -4.57 -8.55
CA HIS A 18 6.37 -4.25 -7.14
C HIS A 18 7.72 -4.18 -6.43
N ASP A 19 7.86 -3.26 -5.49
CA ASP A 19 8.91 -3.28 -4.49
C ASP A 19 8.38 -3.89 -3.20
N ILE A 20 9.22 -4.68 -2.53
CA ILE A 20 8.88 -5.30 -1.25
C ILE A 20 9.87 -4.77 -0.22
N LEU A 21 9.35 -4.22 0.86
CA LEU A 21 10.12 -3.85 2.05
C LEU A 21 9.83 -4.87 3.15
N GLU A 22 10.88 -5.55 3.61
CA GLU A 22 10.83 -6.41 4.77
C GLU A 22 11.45 -5.66 5.96
N VAL A 23 10.68 -5.50 7.04
CA VAL A 23 11.12 -4.87 8.28
C VAL A 23 11.07 -5.91 9.38
N ASP A 24 12.23 -6.17 9.99
CA ASP A 24 12.34 -7.08 11.13
C ASP A 24 11.92 -6.35 12.41
N LEU A 25 10.81 -6.77 12.97
CA LEU A 25 10.21 -6.24 14.20
C LEU A 25 10.24 -7.32 15.29
N HIS A 26 11.28 -8.17 15.33
CA HIS A 26 11.36 -9.31 16.24
C HIS A 26 11.06 -8.90 17.69
N GLY A 27 10.08 -9.60 18.27
CA GLY A 27 9.59 -9.37 19.62
C GLY A 27 8.45 -8.35 19.73
N PHE A 28 8.02 -7.68 18.67
CA PHE A 28 6.78 -6.90 18.71
C PHE A 28 5.60 -7.78 18.26
N GLY A 29 4.48 -7.69 18.98
CA GLY A 29 3.20 -8.23 18.52
C GLY A 29 2.53 -7.26 17.54
N GLU A 30 1.66 -7.76 16.67
CA GLU A 30 0.89 -6.92 15.74
C GLU A 30 0.04 -5.89 16.50
N ASP A 31 -0.53 -6.29 17.64
CA ASP A 31 -1.32 -5.44 18.55
C ASP A 31 -0.51 -4.28 19.17
N GLN A 32 0.81 -4.43 19.23
CA GLN A 32 1.73 -3.44 19.79
C GLN A 32 2.25 -2.45 18.74
N LEU A 33 1.92 -2.69 17.47
CA LEU A 33 2.36 -1.90 16.33
C LEU A 33 1.23 -0.99 15.84
N LYS A 34 1.57 0.28 15.65
CA LYS A 34 0.73 1.26 14.98
C LYS A 34 1.37 1.60 13.66
N MET A 35 0.72 1.18 12.60
CA MET A 35 1.10 1.50 11.23
C MET A 35 0.14 2.55 10.71
N LYS A 36 0.68 3.71 10.33
CA LYS A 36 -0.13 4.79 9.77
C LYS A 36 0.57 5.43 8.58
N PRO A 37 -0.16 5.68 7.50
CA PRO A 37 0.29 6.63 6.49
C PRO A 37 0.32 8.03 7.11
N ASN A 38 1.29 8.81 6.68
CA ASN A 38 1.53 10.19 7.07
C ASN A 38 1.23 11.07 5.85
N ASP A 39 0.66 12.25 6.08
CA ASP A 39 0.24 13.21 5.04
C ASP A 39 1.36 13.61 4.06
N ARG A 40 2.61 13.32 4.41
CA ARG A 40 3.81 13.53 3.59
C ARG A 40 4.12 12.39 2.61
N GLY A 41 3.26 11.36 2.52
CA GLY A 41 3.54 10.15 1.73
C GLY A 41 4.56 9.23 2.39
N MET A 42 4.64 9.25 3.71
CA MET A 42 5.50 8.34 4.48
C MET A 42 4.62 7.33 5.21
N TYR A 43 5.08 6.09 5.35
CA TYR A 43 4.44 5.07 6.16
C TYR A 43 5.21 4.94 7.48
N THR A 44 4.57 5.30 8.58
CA THR A 44 5.20 5.32 9.90
C THR A 44 4.80 4.07 10.67
N ILE A 45 5.80 3.30 11.10
CA ILE A 45 5.67 2.14 11.98
C ILE A 45 6.13 2.55 13.37
N ARG A 46 5.22 2.52 14.35
CA ARG A 46 5.53 2.80 15.75
C ARG A 46 5.17 1.61 16.62
N GLY A 47 6.06 1.24 17.52
CA GLY A 47 5.82 0.18 18.49
C GLY A 47 6.37 0.53 19.85
N ARG A 48 5.73 0.05 20.92
CA ARG A 48 6.26 0.17 22.27
C ARG A 48 5.93 -1.07 23.10
N ARG A 49 6.94 -1.66 23.74
CA ARG A 49 6.76 -2.83 24.62
C ARG A 49 7.64 -2.74 25.87
N PRO A 50 7.24 -3.36 27.01
CA PRO A 50 8.13 -3.52 28.15
C PRO A 50 9.25 -4.53 27.83
N LEU A 51 10.45 -4.29 28.35
CA LEU A 51 11.62 -5.19 28.17
C LEU A 51 11.51 -6.44 29.05
N ASP A 52 11.26 -6.28 30.35
CA ASP A 52 11.35 -7.36 31.35
C ASP A 52 10.03 -7.65 32.08
N GLY A 53 8.88 -7.45 31.42
CA GLY A 53 7.54 -7.56 32.04
C GLY A 53 7.25 -6.53 33.14
N THR A 54 8.26 -5.76 33.53
CA THR A 54 8.20 -4.68 34.51
C THR A 54 8.06 -3.36 33.76
N PHE A 55 7.08 -2.52 34.12
CA PHE A 55 6.78 -1.23 33.48
C PHE A 55 7.86 -0.13 33.68
N LYS A 56 9.07 -0.49 34.12
CA LYS A 56 10.18 0.42 34.42
C LYS A 56 11.08 0.71 33.21
N ARG A 57 11.13 -0.21 32.25
CA ARG A 57 11.96 -0.11 31.03
C ARG A 57 11.14 -0.43 29.80
N TRP A 58 11.25 0.42 28.79
CA TRP A 58 10.45 0.32 27.57
C TRP A 58 11.35 0.27 26.35
N LYS A 59 11.01 -0.65 25.45
CA LYS A 59 11.56 -0.73 24.11
C LYS A 59 10.63 0.03 23.18
N THR A 60 11.14 1.07 22.52
CA THR A 60 10.37 1.87 21.57
C THR A 60 10.95 1.68 20.17
N LEU A 61 10.05 1.59 19.19
CA LEU A 61 10.37 1.48 17.79
C LEU A 61 9.67 2.59 17.04
N ASN A 62 10.42 3.32 16.21
CA ASN A 62 9.89 4.34 15.33
C ASN A 62 10.63 4.25 14.00
N LYS A 63 9.93 3.79 12.96
CA LYS A 63 10.48 3.72 11.61
C LYS A 63 9.57 4.47 10.65
N GLU A 64 10.16 5.36 9.87
CA GLU A 64 9.48 6.01 8.76
C GLU A 64 9.98 5.41 7.45
N ILE A 65 9.04 5.13 6.56
CA ILE A 65 9.30 4.54 5.26
C ILE A 65 8.77 5.52 4.21
N GLU A 66 9.62 5.89 3.26
CA GLU A 66 9.18 6.70 2.14
C GLU A 66 8.37 5.85 1.16
N ILE A 67 7.13 6.25 0.91
CA ILE A 67 6.29 5.68 -0.14
C ILE A 67 6.36 6.59 -1.36
N PRO A 68 6.60 6.07 -2.57
CA PRO A 68 6.56 6.87 -3.79
C PRO A 68 5.23 7.62 -3.94
N ARG A 69 5.31 8.89 -4.34
CA ARG A 69 4.13 9.75 -4.49
C ARG A 69 3.17 9.20 -5.55
N GLY A 70 1.88 9.31 -5.25
CA GLY A 70 0.79 8.95 -6.15
C GLY A 70 0.35 7.48 -6.06
N ILE A 71 1.00 6.64 -5.27
CA ILE A 71 0.49 5.31 -4.92
C ILE A 71 -0.63 5.51 -3.89
N MET A 72 -1.80 4.92 -4.14
CA MET A 72 -2.90 4.98 -3.19
C MET A 72 -2.66 4.00 -2.05
N GLU A 73 -3.11 4.33 -0.85
CA GLU A 73 -2.95 3.46 0.32
C GLU A 73 -3.64 2.09 0.13
N GLU A 74 -4.74 2.06 -0.63
CA GLU A 74 -5.46 0.85 -1.01
C GLU A 74 -4.64 -0.14 -1.86
N ASP A 75 -3.64 0.37 -2.58
CA ASP A 75 -2.76 -0.45 -3.41
C ASP A 75 -1.58 -1.05 -2.61
N ILE A 76 -1.30 -0.51 -1.42
CA ILE A 76 -0.20 -0.97 -0.56
C ILE A 76 -0.68 -2.17 0.25
N LYS A 77 0.00 -3.31 0.07
CA LYS A 77 -0.31 -4.52 0.83
C LYS A 77 0.66 -4.70 1.99
N THR A 78 0.15 -4.82 3.20
CA THR A 78 0.94 -5.14 4.38
C THR A 78 0.62 -6.55 4.87
N ASN A 79 1.64 -7.29 5.27
CA ASN A 79 1.49 -8.58 5.93
C ASN A 79 2.47 -8.67 7.09
N PHE A 80 1.99 -8.98 8.29
CA PHE A 80 2.82 -9.18 9.47
C PHE A 80 2.80 -10.65 9.84
N ASP A 81 3.95 -11.31 9.74
CA ASP A 81 4.07 -12.74 10.05
C ASP A 81 5.44 -13.03 10.68
N GLY A 82 5.45 -13.86 11.72
CA GLY A 82 6.69 -14.29 12.39
C GLY A 82 7.58 -13.15 12.92
N GLY A 83 7.02 -11.97 13.23
CA GLY A 83 7.79 -10.80 13.65
C GLY A 83 8.39 -9.97 12.49
N ILE A 84 8.06 -10.31 11.24
CA ILE A 84 8.50 -9.58 10.06
C ILE A 84 7.30 -8.88 9.43
N LEU A 85 7.41 -7.56 9.27
CA LEU A 85 6.46 -6.78 8.48
C LEU A 85 6.92 -6.75 7.02
N ARG A 86 6.08 -7.26 6.13
CA ARG A 86 6.24 -7.16 4.68
C ARG A 86 5.31 -6.10 4.13
N VAL A 87 5.88 -5.07 3.51
CA VAL A 87 5.15 -4.00 2.82
C VAL A 87 5.41 -4.16 1.33
N THR A 88 4.36 -4.44 0.55
CA THR A 88 4.41 -4.55 -0.91
C THR A 88 3.88 -3.26 -1.51
N ILE A 89 4.74 -2.58 -2.27
CA ILE A 89 4.48 -1.29 -2.89
C ILE A 89 4.46 -1.50 -4.41
N PRO A 90 3.33 -1.30 -5.10
CA PRO A 90 3.28 -1.41 -6.55
C PRO A 90 4.06 -0.30 -7.21
N LYS A 91 4.77 -0.63 -8.29
CA LYS A 91 5.35 0.36 -9.18
C LYS A 91 4.27 0.82 -10.13
N LYS A 92 4.07 2.13 -10.22
CA LYS A 92 3.31 2.68 -11.33
C LYS A 92 4.07 2.39 -12.61
N ASN A 93 3.40 1.76 -13.57
CA ASN A 93 3.89 1.81 -14.92
C ASN A 93 3.86 3.29 -15.37
N PRO A 94 4.82 3.73 -16.20
CA PRO A 94 4.82 5.10 -16.72
C PRO A 94 3.51 5.45 -17.45
N LEU A 95 2.81 4.45 -18.01
CA LEU A 95 1.48 4.60 -18.58
C LEU A 95 0.41 4.92 -17.52
N ASP A 96 0.36 4.19 -16.40
CA ASP A 96 -0.59 4.47 -15.30
C ASP A 96 -0.36 5.84 -14.67
N ALA A 97 0.90 6.28 -14.56
CA ALA A 97 1.23 7.62 -14.10
C ALA A 97 0.71 8.70 -15.08
N ALA A 98 0.81 8.47 -16.39
CA ALA A 98 0.27 9.37 -17.40
C ALA A 98 -1.26 9.44 -17.34
N PHE A 99 -1.96 8.29 -17.23
CA PHE A 99 -3.42 8.25 -17.08
C PHE A 99 -3.90 8.99 -15.83
N PHE A 100 -3.19 8.85 -14.71
CA PHE A 100 -3.51 9.57 -13.47
C PHE A 100 -3.36 11.09 -13.60
N ASN A 101 -2.29 11.56 -14.24
CA ASN A 101 -2.06 13.00 -14.47
C ASN A 101 -3.09 13.63 -15.41
N LEU A 102 -3.64 12.83 -16.34
CA LEU A 102 -4.73 13.22 -17.22
C LEU A 102 -6.11 13.17 -16.55
N GLY A 103 -6.21 12.83 -15.25
CA GLY A 103 -7.48 12.73 -14.54
C GLY A 103 -8.38 11.58 -15.01
N LEU A 104 -7.86 10.67 -15.84
CA LEU A 104 -8.58 9.50 -16.30
C LEU A 104 -8.49 8.43 -15.23
N ARG A 105 -9.50 8.38 -14.36
CA ARG A 105 -9.64 7.32 -13.36
C ARG A 105 -10.07 6.03 -14.09
N ALA A 106 -9.09 5.23 -14.52
CA ALA A 106 -9.35 3.91 -15.06
C ALA A 106 -9.80 2.97 -13.95
N THR A 107 -11.05 3.12 -13.49
CA THR A 107 -11.69 2.02 -12.78
C THR A 107 -11.89 0.90 -13.81
N ALA A 108 -11.54 -0.32 -13.44
CA ALA A 108 -11.65 -1.50 -14.31
C ALA A 108 -13.05 -1.72 -14.93
N GLY A 109 -14.07 -0.96 -14.51
CA GLY A 109 -15.43 -1.01 -15.01
C GLY A 109 -15.78 -0.12 -16.23
N VAL A 110 -14.89 0.75 -16.74
CA VAL A 110 -15.28 1.68 -17.83
C VAL A 110 -15.02 1.13 -19.26
N LEU A 111 -14.29 0.03 -19.40
CA LEU A 111 -13.98 -0.54 -20.73
C LEU A 111 -15.16 -1.21 -21.45
N THR A 112 -16.33 -1.37 -20.82
CA THR A 112 -17.48 -2.01 -21.48
C THR A 112 -18.41 -1.04 -22.22
N ALA A 113 -18.44 0.26 -21.87
CA ALA A 113 -19.53 1.13 -22.36
C ALA A 113 -19.34 1.72 -23.76
N VAL A 114 -18.15 1.62 -24.36
CA VAL A 114 -17.93 2.17 -25.72
C VAL A 114 -18.27 1.17 -26.83
N ALA A 115 -18.36 -0.14 -26.53
CA ALA A 115 -18.67 -1.17 -27.50
C ALA A 115 -20.19 -1.44 -27.65
N PHE A 116 -21.01 -1.20 -26.62
CA PHE A 116 -22.47 -1.45 -26.71
C PHE A 116 -23.26 -0.37 -27.47
N GLY A 117 -22.69 0.82 -27.64
CA GLY A 117 -23.31 1.90 -28.42
C GLY A 117 -23.35 1.64 -29.94
N MET A 118 -22.45 0.81 -30.48
CA MET A 118 -22.45 0.46 -31.91
C MET A 118 -23.30 -0.78 -32.24
N VAL A 119 -23.63 -1.63 -31.27
CA VAL A 119 -24.40 -2.86 -31.54
C VAL A 119 -25.91 -2.60 -31.57
N LEU A 120 -26.43 -1.69 -30.75
CA LEU A 120 -27.88 -1.39 -30.73
C LEU A 120 -28.35 -0.52 -31.90
N GLY A 121 -27.47 0.29 -32.51
CA GLY A 121 -27.82 1.10 -33.67
C GLY A 121 -28.19 0.27 -34.91
N ALA A 122 -27.59 -0.91 -35.09
CA ALA A 122 -27.93 -1.82 -36.18
C ALA A 122 -29.24 -2.59 -35.95
N VAL A 123 -29.58 -2.89 -34.69
CA VAL A 123 -30.76 -3.70 -34.34
C VAL A 123 -32.07 -2.89 -34.48
N VAL A 124 -32.05 -1.59 -34.20
CA VAL A 124 -33.26 -0.73 -34.31
C VAL A 124 -33.70 -0.54 -35.77
N ILE A 125 -32.77 -0.53 -36.73
CA ILE A 125 -33.09 -0.35 -38.16
C ILE A 125 -33.86 -1.58 -38.69
N TYR A 126 -33.58 -2.78 -38.18
CA TYR A 126 -34.18 -4.02 -38.67
C TYR A 126 -35.65 -4.25 -38.28
N TRP A 127 -36.21 -3.45 -37.36
CA TRP A 127 -37.61 -3.61 -36.90
C TRP A 127 -38.60 -2.59 -37.50
N LYS A 128 -38.12 -1.62 -38.29
CA LYS A 128 -38.98 -0.57 -38.87
C LYS A 128 -39.43 -0.86 -40.32
N CYS A 129 -39.12 -2.06 -40.84
CA CYS A 129 -39.52 -2.52 -42.17
C CYS A 129 -40.09 -3.95 -42.09
N THR A 130 -41.29 -4.13 -41.54
CA THR A 130 -42.22 -5.22 -41.85
C THR A 130 -43.62 -4.76 -41.55
#